data_AF-A0A2I0APA1-F1
#
_entry.id   AF-A0A2I0APA1-F1
#
_cell.length_a   1.000
_cell.length_b   1.000
_cell.length_c   1.000
_cell.angle_alpha   90.00
_cell.angle_beta   90.00
_cell.angle_gamma   90.00
#
_symmetry.space_group_name_H-M   'P 1'
#
loop_
_entity.id
_entity.type
_entity.pdbx_description
1 polymer ?
#
loop_
_entity_poly.entity_id
_entity_poly.type
_entity_poly.pdbx_seq_one_letter_code
_entity_poly.pdbx_strand_id
1 'polypeptide(L)'
;MAARFGASIVPFGAVGEDDFLELFLDYDDLMSMPCTRRTIFQTNQKLKNLSSKAFGDERSQDLYWPWFLPKIPGRIYYLFGKPISTGGSVDLMEREAAKAMYWRVKSEVESSISYLINKRGEDQYRSIFQRALFQAAWGPSKQIPSFEP
;
A
#
# COMPACT_ATOMS: atom_id res chain seq x y z
N MET A 1 -6.89 -18.64 -3.41
CA MET A 1 -7.95 -17.94 -4.17
C MET A 1 -7.52 -17.73 -5.61
N ALA A 2 -6.39 -17.07 -5.90
CA ALA A 2 -5.89 -16.89 -7.27
C ALA A 2 -5.79 -18.21 -8.08
N ALA A 3 -5.13 -19.23 -7.52
CA ALA A 3 -5.02 -20.56 -8.15
C ALA A 3 -6.38 -21.23 -8.43
N ARG A 4 -7.39 -21.02 -7.57
CA ARG A 4 -8.75 -21.59 -7.77
C ARG A 4 -9.46 -21.03 -8.99
N PHE A 5 -9.14 -19.80 -9.37
CA PHE A 5 -9.75 -19.10 -10.50
C PHE A 5 -8.79 -18.93 -11.68
N GLY A 6 -7.61 -19.55 -11.63
CA GLY A 6 -6.57 -19.40 -12.65
C GLY A 6 -6.10 -17.95 -12.84
N ALA A 7 -6.26 -17.09 -11.84
CA ALA A 7 -5.94 -15.68 -11.94
C ALA A 7 -4.42 -15.47 -11.95
N SER A 8 -3.95 -14.53 -12.77
CA SER A 8 -2.54 -14.12 -12.76
C SER A 8 -2.27 -13.15 -11.60
N ILE A 9 -1.15 -13.34 -10.93
CA ILE A 9 -0.69 -12.47 -9.85
C ILE A 9 0.37 -11.52 -10.41
N VAL A 10 0.16 -10.22 -10.29
CA VAL A 10 1.17 -9.21 -10.65
C VAL A 10 1.77 -8.66 -9.36
N PRO A 11 3.01 -9.02 -9.00
CA PRO A 11 3.69 -8.40 -7.87
C PRO A 11 4.01 -6.94 -8.23
N PHE A 12 3.82 -6.02 -7.30
CA PHE A 12 4.18 -4.63 -7.50
C PHE A 12 4.69 -4.00 -6.19
N GLY A 13 5.58 -3.03 -6.33
CA GLY A 13 6.04 -2.17 -5.25
C GLY A 13 5.52 -0.74 -5.44
N ALA A 14 5.21 -0.07 -4.33
CA ALA A 14 4.88 1.35 -4.30
C ALA A 14 5.63 2.03 -3.14
N VAL A 15 6.26 3.18 -3.40
CA VAL A 15 7.03 3.94 -2.41
C VAL A 15 6.72 5.43 -2.55
N GLY A 16 6.65 6.16 -1.43
CA GLY A 16 6.49 7.61 -1.39
C GLY A 16 5.13 8.11 -0.88
N GLU A 17 4.23 7.22 -0.45
CA GLU A 17 2.97 7.59 0.20
C GLU A 17 3.21 8.40 1.49
N ASP A 18 4.26 8.03 2.23
CA ASP A 18 4.74 8.68 3.45
C ASP A 18 5.14 10.16 3.27
N ASP A 19 5.43 10.58 2.02
CA ASP A 19 5.77 11.98 1.73
C ASP A 19 4.53 12.90 1.67
N PHE A 20 3.30 12.37 1.69
CA PHE A 20 2.08 13.17 1.51
C PHE A 20 1.40 13.53 2.83
N LEU A 21 1.43 12.62 3.80
CA LEU A 21 0.63 12.72 5.03
C LEU A 21 1.48 12.40 6.26
N GLU A 22 1.42 13.26 7.28
CA GLU A 22 1.89 12.97 8.62
C GLU A 22 0.76 12.41 9.46
N LEU A 23 1.00 11.31 10.19
CA LEU A 23 0.08 10.92 11.25
C LEU A 23 0.11 11.99 12.36
N PHE A 24 -1.03 12.64 12.58
CA PHE A 24 -1.13 13.73 13.56
C PHE A 24 -1.79 13.28 14.87
N LEU A 25 -2.89 12.52 14.77
CA LEU A 25 -3.52 11.90 15.93
C LEU A 25 -3.60 10.41 15.71
N ASP A 26 -2.93 9.67 16.58
CA ASP A 26 -2.97 8.22 16.59
C ASP A 26 -4.20 7.68 17.34
N TYR A 27 -4.26 6.37 17.52
CA TYR A 27 -5.38 5.75 18.23
C TYR A 27 -5.48 6.23 19.69
N ASP A 28 -4.36 6.30 20.39
CA ASP A 28 -4.32 6.61 21.82
C ASP A 28 -4.72 8.08 22.05
N ASP A 29 -4.27 8.98 21.17
CA ASP A 29 -4.69 10.38 21.13
C ASP A 29 -6.21 10.49 20.93
N LEU A 30 -6.76 9.75 19.96
CA LEU A 30 -8.19 9.77 19.69
C LEU A 30 -9.03 9.14 20.81
N MET A 31 -8.47 8.20 21.55
CA MET A 31 -9.13 7.59 22.71
C MET A 31 -9.05 8.48 23.96
N SER A 32 -8.07 9.38 24.03
CA SER A 32 -7.97 10.37 25.11
C SER A 32 -9.10 11.42 25.05
N MET A 33 -9.60 11.72 23.85
CA MET A 33 -10.67 12.70 23.63
C MET A 33 -12.07 12.07 23.79
N PRO A 34 -12.96 12.63 24.64
CA PRO A 34 -14.26 12.00 24.95
C PRO A 34 -15.18 11.79 23.74
N CYS A 35 -15.21 12.75 22.81
CA CYS A 35 -16.10 12.71 21.65
C CYS A 35 -15.68 11.64 20.63
N THR A 36 -14.40 11.60 20.26
CA THR A 36 -13.84 10.63 19.30
C THR A 36 -13.86 9.22 19.88
N ARG A 37 -13.51 9.05 21.17
CA ARG A 37 -13.62 7.77 21.87
C ARG A 37 -15.03 7.17 21.77
N ARG A 38 -16.06 8.00 22.01
CA ARG A 38 -17.46 7.56 21.95
C ARG A 38 -17.84 7.12 20.54
N THR A 39 -17.43 7.86 19.51
CA THR A 39 -17.70 7.51 18.11
C THR A 39 -16.99 6.22 17.70
N ILE A 40 -15.70 6.06 18.05
CA ILE A 40 -14.92 4.84 17.77
C ILE A 40 -15.58 3.63 18.44
N PHE A 41 -15.95 3.74 19.71
CA PHE A 41 -16.61 2.66 20.44
C PHE A 41 -17.96 2.25 19.81
N GLN A 42 -18.80 3.23 19.47
CA GLN A 42 -20.11 2.97 18.86
C GLN A 42 -20.00 2.31 17.48
N THR A 43 -19.05 2.77 16.65
CA THR A 43 -18.82 2.20 15.32
C THR A 43 -18.32 0.76 15.42
N ASN A 44 -17.37 0.50 16.32
CA ASN A 44 -16.84 -0.84 16.54
C ASN A 44 -17.86 -1.80 17.12
N GLN A 45 -18.72 -1.36 18.03
CA GLN A 45 -19.82 -2.18 18.53
C GLN A 45 -20.80 -2.57 17.42
N LYS A 46 -21.14 -1.64 16.53
CA LYS A 46 -21.98 -1.93 15.35
C LYS A 46 -21.30 -2.92 14.40
N LEU A 47 -20.00 -2.75 14.15
CA LEU A 47 -19.23 -3.64 13.27
C LEU A 47 -19.07 -5.05 13.86
N LYS A 48 -18.83 -5.19 15.17
CA LYS A 48 -18.74 -6.51 15.83
C LYS A 48 -20.06 -7.28 15.72
N ASN A 49 -21.20 -6.58 15.81
CA ASN A 49 -22.52 -7.18 15.58
C ASN A 49 -22.76 -7.63 14.13
N LEU A 50 -22.06 -7.04 13.15
CA LEU A 50 -22.12 -7.44 11.74
C LEU A 50 -21.12 -8.56 11.42
N SER A 51 -19.92 -8.52 12.02
CA SER A 51 -18.86 -9.51 11.80
C SER A 51 -19.20 -10.86 12.43
N SER A 52 -19.73 -10.90 13.65
CA SER A 52 -20.11 -12.16 14.31
C SER A 52 -21.17 -12.95 13.53
N LYS A 53 -21.93 -12.29 12.65
CA LYS A 53 -22.88 -12.93 11.73
C LYS A 53 -22.26 -13.47 10.45
N ALA A 54 -21.03 -13.08 10.09
CA ALA A 54 -20.43 -13.38 8.78
C ALA A 54 -19.08 -14.12 8.84
N PHE A 55 -18.22 -13.80 9.81
CA PHE A 55 -16.88 -14.38 9.96
C PHE A 55 -16.56 -14.45 11.47
N GLY A 56 -16.27 -15.65 11.99
CA GLY A 56 -16.07 -15.92 13.42
C GLY A 56 -15.11 -14.99 14.16
N ASP A 57 -15.24 -14.96 15.49
CA ASP A 57 -14.74 -13.96 16.46
C ASP A 57 -13.21 -13.68 16.51
N GLU A 58 -12.38 -14.33 15.69
CA GLU A 58 -10.92 -14.24 15.78
C GLU A 58 -10.30 -12.99 15.15
N ARG A 59 -11.09 -12.01 14.70
CA ARG A 59 -10.60 -10.78 14.02
C ARG A 59 -11.22 -9.47 14.53
N SER A 60 -11.35 -9.31 15.84
CA SER A 60 -11.77 -8.04 16.44
C SER A 60 -10.59 -7.03 16.47
N GLN A 61 -10.27 -6.42 15.33
CA GLN A 61 -9.50 -5.16 15.34
C GLN A 61 -10.48 -3.99 15.44
N ASP A 62 -10.21 -3.04 16.34
CA ASP A 62 -11.04 -1.84 16.46
C ASP A 62 -10.73 -0.90 15.28
N LEU A 63 -11.72 -0.68 14.43
CA LEU A 63 -11.67 0.24 13.31
C LEU A 63 -11.72 1.68 13.81
N TYR A 64 -10.73 2.47 13.44
CA TYR A 64 -10.72 3.91 13.67
C TYR A 64 -10.17 4.62 12.45
N TRP A 65 -10.49 5.91 12.34
CA TRP A 65 -9.95 6.77 11.30
C TRP A 65 -8.94 7.74 11.94
N PRO A 66 -7.62 7.56 11.71
CA PRO A 66 -6.61 8.50 12.18
C PRO A 66 -6.75 9.86 11.49
N TRP A 67 -6.25 10.91 12.16
CA TRP A 67 -6.13 12.23 11.53
C TRP A 67 -4.72 12.43 10.99
N PHE A 68 -4.64 13.00 9.79
CA PHE A 68 -3.39 13.27 9.09
C PHE A 68 -3.21 14.75 8.79
N LEU A 69 -1.97 15.22 8.80
CA LEU A 69 -1.59 16.56 8.32
C LEU A 69 -0.91 16.46 6.94
N PRO A 70 -1.21 17.37 6.00
CA PRO A 70 -0.56 17.36 4.69
C PRO A 70 0.91 17.80 4.80
N LYS A 71 1.81 17.00 4.20
CA LYS A 71 3.23 17.35 3.98
C LYS A 71 3.46 17.87 2.56
N ILE A 72 4.63 18.45 2.31
CA ILE A 72 5.04 18.83 0.95
C ILE A 72 5.20 17.55 0.13
N PRO A 73 4.36 17.34 -0.89
CA PRO A 73 4.25 16.05 -1.55
C PRO A 73 5.51 15.73 -2.37
N GLY A 74 6.06 14.56 -2.11
CA GLY A 74 7.14 13.96 -2.89
C GLY A 74 6.65 13.42 -4.24
N ARG A 75 7.35 12.42 -4.76
CA ARG A 75 6.95 11.62 -5.93
C ARG A 75 6.56 10.23 -5.45
N ILE A 76 5.47 9.68 -6.00
CA ILE A 76 5.13 8.26 -5.80
C ILE A 76 5.77 7.45 -6.91
N TYR A 77 6.47 6.39 -6.53
CA TYR A 77 7.10 5.47 -7.45
C TYR A 77 6.34 4.15 -7.45
N TYR A 78 6.11 3.62 -8.65
CA TYR A 78 5.48 2.32 -8.86
C TYR A 78 6.39 1.46 -9.71
N LEU A 79 6.54 0.19 -9.34
CA LEU A 79 7.22 -0.80 -10.15
C LEU A 79 6.36 -2.06 -10.22
N PHE A 80 5.95 -2.43 -11.42
CA PHE A 80 5.20 -3.65 -11.67
C PHE A 80 6.16 -4.74 -12.13
N GLY A 81 6.16 -5.85 -11.39
CA GLY A 81 6.89 -7.05 -11.75
C GLY A 81 6.18 -7.86 -12.83
N LYS A 82 6.80 -8.97 -13.21
CA LYS A 82 6.26 -9.87 -14.24
C LYS A 82 5.02 -10.60 -13.72
N PRO A 83 3.95 -10.72 -14.52
CA PRO A 83 2.79 -11.52 -14.15
C PRO A 83 3.16 -13.00 -13.90
N ILE A 84 2.73 -13.54 -12.78
CA ILE A 84 2.90 -14.94 -12.40
C ILE A 84 1.56 -15.65 -12.64
N SER A 85 1.51 -16.48 -13.68
CA SER A 85 0.33 -17.28 -13.97
C SER A 85 0.17 -18.39 -12.93
N THR A 86 -1.06 -18.56 -12.43
CA THR A 86 -1.40 -19.66 -11.52
C THR A 86 -2.02 -20.85 -12.24
N GLY A 87 -2.21 -20.77 -13.57
CA GLY A 87 -2.54 -21.89 -14.46
C GLY A 87 -3.83 -22.69 -14.17
N GLY A 88 -4.58 -22.37 -13.11
CA GLY A 88 -5.67 -23.22 -12.62
C GLY A 88 -5.19 -24.59 -12.13
N SER A 89 -3.89 -24.79 -11.91
CA SER A 89 -3.32 -26.11 -11.61
C SER A 89 -3.73 -26.58 -10.22
N VAL A 90 -4.27 -27.80 -10.14
CA VAL A 90 -4.67 -28.48 -8.90
C VAL A 90 -3.49 -28.59 -7.92
N ASP A 91 -2.26 -28.69 -8.42
CA ASP A 91 -1.02 -28.78 -7.63
C ASP A 91 -0.81 -27.57 -6.72
N LEU A 92 -1.27 -26.38 -7.13
CA LEU A 92 -1.18 -25.16 -6.31
C LEU A 92 -2.26 -25.08 -5.23
N MET A 93 -3.18 -26.05 -5.17
CA MET A 93 -4.09 -26.24 -4.03
C MET A 93 -3.38 -26.92 -2.86
N GLU A 94 -2.25 -27.60 -3.11
CA GLU A 94 -1.44 -28.18 -2.06
C GLU A 94 -0.75 -27.09 -1.25
N ARG A 95 -0.74 -27.29 0.08
CA ARG A 95 -0.28 -26.27 1.02
C ARG A 95 1.19 -25.89 0.80
N GLU A 96 2.03 -26.84 0.44
CA GLU A 96 3.46 -26.63 0.24
C GLU A 96 3.74 -25.86 -1.05
N ALA A 97 3.10 -26.24 -2.15
CA ALA A 97 3.20 -25.53 -3.43
C ALA A 97 2.66 -24.09 -3.33
N ALA A 98 1.52 -23.89 -2.65
CA ALA A 98 0.97 -22.57 -2.38
C ALA A 98 1.94 -21.71 -1.54
N LYS A 99 2.57 -22.32 -0.52
CA LYS A 99 3.56 -21.65 0.33
C LYS A 99 4.80 -21.26 -0.47
N ALA A 100 5.30 -22.13 -1.35
CA ALA A 100 6.43 -21.82 -2.23
C ALA A 100 6.12 -20.65 -3.18
N MET A 101 4.93 -20.65 -3.80
CA MET A 101 4.48 -19.52 -4.63
C MET A 101 4.40 -18.23 -3.81
N TYR A 102 3.82 -18.29 -2.60
CA TYR A 102 3.72 -17.12 -1.73
C TYR A 102 5.10 -16.51 -1.44
N TRP A 103 6.10 -17.33 -1.11
CA TRP A 103 7.47 -16.85 -0.89
C TRP A 103 8.08 -16.22 -2.13
N ARG A 104 7.85 -16.80 -3.31
CA ARG A 104 8.29 -16.20 -4.57
C ARG A 104 7.66 -14.82 -4.79
N VAL A 105 6.33 -14.71 -4.67
CA VAL A 105 5.62 -13.42 -4.82
C VAL A 105 6.12 -12.41 -3.80
N LYS A 106 6.31 -12.82 -2.54
CA LYS A 106 6.83 -11.97 -1.48
C LYS A 106 8.23 -11.45 -1.83
N SER A 107 9.14 -12.30 -2.29
CA SER A 107 10.49 -11.91 -2.68
C SER A 107 10.51 -10.94 -3.85
N GLU A 108 9.65 -11.11 -4.86
CA GLU A 108 9.51 -10.18 -5.98
C GLU A 108 9.01 -8.79 -5.54
N VAL A 109 8.06 -8.75 -4.59
CA VAL A 109 7.57 -7.50 -3.99
C VAL A 109 8.66 -6.82 -3.17
N GLU A 110 9.38 -7.57 -2.34
CA GLU A 110 10.50 -7.05 -1.54
C GLU A 110 11.59 -6.46 -2.45
N SER A 111 11.97 -7.19 -3.50
CA SER A 111 12.93 -6.70 -4.50
C SER A 111 12.46 -5.41 -5.18
N SER A 112 11.18 -5.35 -5.56
CA SER A 112 10.59 -4.15 -6.16
C SER A 112 10.65 -2.95 -5.22
N ILE A 113 10.30 -3.15 -3.94
CA ILE A 113 10.35 -2.10 -2.92
C ILE A 113 11.80 -1.64 -2.68
N SER A 114 12.74 -2.58 -2.54
CA SER A 114 14.16 -2.25 -2.34
C SER A 114 14.73 -1.44 -3.51
N TYR A 115 14.39 -1.81 -4.75
CA TYR A 115 14.76 -1.04 -5.94
C TYR A 115 14.21 0.39 -5.88
N LEU A 116 12.91 0.53 -5.59
CA LEU A 116 12.25 1.84 -5.53
C LEU A 116 12.81 2.72 -4.41
N ILE A 117 13.12 2.16 -3.24
CA ILE A 117 13.76 2.91 -2.14
C ILE A 117 15.14 3.43 -2.58
N ASN A 118 15.95 2.59 -3.23
CA ASN A 118 17.25 3.01 -3.72
C ASN A 118 17.13 4.13 -4.76
N LYS A 119 16.26 3.94 -5.76
CA LYS A 119 16.02 4.95 -6.81
C LYS A 119 15.43 6.25 -6.29
N ARG A 120 14.57 6.20 -5.27
CA ARG A 120 14.07 7.39 -4.57
C ARG A 120 15.20 8.23 -3.98
N GLY A 121 16.30 7.62 -3.53
CA GLY A 121 17.47 8.33 -3.03
C GLY A 121 18.24 9.09 -4.12
N GLU A 122 18.20 8.60 -5.36
CA GLU A 122 18.89 9.16 -6.52
C GLU A 122 18.04 10.22 -7.27
N ASP A 123 16.74 10.36 -6.97
CA ASP A 123 15.82 11.21 -7.75
C ASP A 123 16.00 12.71 -7.50
N GLN A 124 16.59 13.40 -8.49
CA GLN A 124 16.72 14.87 -8.54
C GLN A 124 15.39 15.61 -8.75
N TYR A 125 14.29 14.91 -9.01
CA TYR A 125 12.96 15.47 -9.21
C TYR A 125 11.96 14.98 -8.14
N ARG A 126 12.46 14.46 -7.01
CA ARG A 126 11.61 14.08 -5.87
C ARG A 126 10.82 15.29 -5.36
N SER A 127 11.48 16.44 -5.26
CA SER A 127 10.86 17.67 -4.75
C SER A 127 9.90 18.29 -5.78
N ILE A 128 8.72 18.71 -5.32
CA ILE A 128 7.76 19.42 -6.17
C ILE A 128 8.33 20.70 -6.79
N PHE A 129 9.25 21.37 -6.11
CA PHE A 129 9.91 22.58 -6.62
C PHE A 129 10.82 22.30 -7.81
N GLN A 130 11.61 21.22 -7.76
CA GLN A 130 12.48 20.81 -8.87
C GLN A 130 11.65 20.42 -10.10
N ARG A 131 10.50 19.78 -9.89
CA ARG A 131 9.54 19.46 -10.96
C ARG A 131 8.94 20.71 -11.57
N ALA A 132 8.52 21.68 -10.74
CA ALA A 132 7.99 22.95 -11.22
C ALA A 132 9.03 23.72 -12.05
N LEU A 133 10.28 23.77 -11.59
CA LEU A 133 11.38 24.40 -12.33
C LEU A 133 11.64 23.70 -13.67
N PHE A 134 11.64 22.37 -13.71
CA PHE A 134 11.79 21.61 -14.95
C PHE A 134 10.67 21.92 -15.94
N GLN A 135 9.42 21.91 -15.49
CA GLN A 135 8.28 22.22 -16.35
C GLN A 135 8.28 23.68 -16.82
N ALA A 136 8.74 24.62 -15.99
CA ALA A 136 8.91 26.01 -16.39
C ALA A 136 9.99 26.17 -17.48
N ALA A 137 11.10 25.44 -17.37
CA ALA A 137 12.21 25.53 -18.32
C ALA A 137 11.93 24.79 -19.65
N TRP A 138 11.23 23.66 -19.61
CA TRP A 138 11.06 22.77 -20.76
C TRP A 138 9.64 22.68 -21.31
N GLY A 139 8.67 23.33 -20.64
CA GLY A 139 7.26 23.34 -21.00
C GLY A 139 6.40 22.35 -20.20
N PRO A 140 5.10 22.63 -20.04
CA PRO A 140 4.18 21.86 -19.19
C PRO A 140 3.84 20.47 -19.76
N SER A 141 4.02 20.26 -21.06
CA SER A 141 3.73 18.99 -21.73
C SER A 141 4.89 17.98 -21.66
N LYS A 142 6.07 18.39 -21.19
CA LYS A 142 7.23 17.50 -21.14
C LYS A 142 7.14 16.59 -19.92
N GLN A 143 7.17 15.28 -20.16
CA GLN A 143 7.22 14.30 -19.10
C GLN A 143 8.53 14.48 -18.31
N ILE A 144 8.40 14.52 -16.98
CA ILE A 144 9.55 14.66 -16.10
C ILE A 144 10.33 13.34 -16.13
N PRO A 145 11.68 13.37 -16.24
CA PRO A 145 12.49 12.15 -16.25
C PRO A 145 12.17 11.23 -15.07
N SER A 146 12.10 9.94 -15.37
CA SER A 146 11.86 8.84 -14.44
C SER A 146 12.85 7.70 -14.75
N PHE A 147 13.00 6.79 -13.80
CA PHE A 147 13.88 5.64 -13.92
C PHE A 147 13.36 4.61 -14.93
N GLU A 148 14.27 3.95 -15.62
CA GLU A 148 13.97 2.76 -16.41
C GLU A 148 13.94 1.51 -15.50
N PRO A 149 13.08 0.53 -15.80
CA PRO A 149 12.99 -0.74 -15.07
C PRO A 149 14.12 -1.73 -15.39
#